data_AF-W9XYP7-F1
#
_entry.id   AF-W9XYP7-F1
#
_cell.length_a   1.000
_cell.length_b   1.000
_cell.length_c   1.000
_cell.angle_alpha   90.00
_cell.angle_beta   90.00
_cell.angle_gamma   90.00
#
_symmetry.space_group_name_H-M   'P 1'
#
loop_
_entity.id
_entity.type
_entity.pdbx_description
1 polymer ?
#
loop_
_entity_poly.entity_id
_entity_poly.type
_entity_poly.pdbx_seq_one_letter_code
_entity_poly.pdbx_strand_id
1 'polypeptide(L)'
;MAEDIQDRSCTPEFEEKKAAKLQVLAESIPDELYLPQEITDNPPTDVSELPRTCGILTPEELEITENYDAAGLAEAIAAREYTAVAVAKAFSKRAAIAHQLTCCLTEFFMERAIKQAKQLDEYLISNGETIGPLHGVPISIKEHMPIAGTYSSQGYFSSIVKDEKDSQMVKILRAAGAVF
;
A
#
# COMPACT_ATOMS: atom_id res chain seq x y z
N MET A 1 -37.70 7.51 -24.95
CA MET A 1 -37.14 6.15 -24.96
C MET A 1 -36.29 6.01 -23.71
N ALA A 2 -36.88 5.44 -22.66
CA ALA A 2 -36.10 4.96 -21.52
C ALA A 2 -35.56 3.60 -21.99
N GLU A 3 -34.26 3.52 -22.27
CA GLU A 3 -33.62 2.22 -22.47
C GLU A 3 -33.71 1.46 -21.15
N ASP A 4 -34.16 0.21 -21.22
CA ASP A 4 -34.13 -0.74 -20.12
C ASP A 4 -32.71 -0.77 -19.54
N ILE A 5 -32.54 -0.15 -18.38
CA ILE A 5 -31.36 -0.35 -17.54
C ILE A 5 -31.54 -1.76 -16.96
N GLN A 6 -31.22 -2.77 -17.77
CA GLN A 6 -31.06 -4.13 -17.31
C GLN A 6 -30.07 -4.08 -16.14
N ASP A 7 -30.47 -4.62 -14.99
CA ASP A 7 -29.59 -4.70 -13.83
C ASP A 7 -28.34 -5.49 -14.22
N ARG A 8 -27.23 -4.78 -14.45
CA ARG A 8 -25.93 -5.35 -14.79
C ARG A 8 -25.14 -5.74 -13.55
N SER A 9 -25.67 -5.49 -12.35
CA SER A 9 -25.12 -6.12 -11.16
C SER A 9 -25.52 -7.61 -11.20
N CYS A 10 -24.58 -8.50 -10.90
CA CYS A 10 -24.76 -9.97 -10.92
C CYS A 10 -24.79 -10.68 -12.30
N THR A 11 -24.27 -10.09 -13.38
CA THR A 11 -24.00 -10.92 -14.58
C THR A 11 -22.82 -11.87 -14.33
N PRO A 12 -22.76 -13.05 -14.97
CA PRO A 12 -21.63 -13.96 -14.85
C PRO A 12 -20.29 -13.28 -15.17
N GLU A 13 -20.26 -12.40 -16.18
CA GLU A 13 -19.05 -11.66 -16.57
C GLU A 13 -18.62 -10.64 -15.51
N PHE A 14 -19.57 -10.04 -14.79
CA PHE A 14 -19.26 -9.15 -13.68
C PHE A 14 -18.63 -9.92 -12.51
N GLU A 15 -19.23 -11.03 -12.10
CA GLU A 15 -18.72 -11.85 -11.00
C GLU A 15 -17.35 -12.46 -11.35
N GLU A 16 -17.13 -12.90 -12.59
CA GLU A 16 -15.82 -13.38 -13.05
C GLU A 16 -14.74 -12.30 -12.94
N LYS A 17 -15.02 -11.09 -13.44
CA LYS A 17 -14.05 -9.97 -13.35
C LYS A 17 -13.80 -9.55 -11.91
N LYS A 18 -14.84 -9.52 -11.07
CA LYS A 18 -14.73 -9.20 -9.64
C LYS A 18 -13.87 -10.24 -8.93
N ALA A 19 -14.13 -11.53 -9.16
CA ALA A 19 -13.33 -12.62 -8.60
C ALA A 19 -11.86 -12.51 -9.02
N ALA A 20 -11.59 -12.27 -10.31
CA ALA A 20 -10.23 -12.07 -10.80
C ALA A 20 -9.52 -10.89 -10.11
N LYS A 21 -10.22 -9.77 -9.85
CA LYS A 21 -9.63 -8.61 -9.17
C LYS A 21 -9.35 -8.88 -7.69
N LEU A 22 -10.28 -9.53 -6.98
CA LEU A 22 -10.07 -9.94 -5.59
C LEU A 22 -8.91 -10.93 -5.48
N GLN A 23 -8.81 -11.88 -6.42
CA GLN A 23 -7.72 -12.84 -6.48
C GLN A 23 -6.37 -12.16 -6.69
N VAL A 24 -6.26 -11.22 -7.63
CA VAL A 24 -5.01 -10.46 -7.85
C VAL A 24 -4.55 -9.73 -6.59
N LEU A 25 -5.47 -9.11 -5.86
CA LEU A 25 -5.13 -8.44 -4.61
C LEU A 25 -4.70 -9.45 -3.53
N ALA A 26 -5.43 -10.55 -3.38
CA ALA A 26 -5.09 -11.60 -2.43
C ALA A 26 -3.71 -12.21 -2.70
N GLU A 27 -3.41 -12.52 -3.97
CA GLU A 27 -2.11 -13.08 -4.40
C GLU A 27 -0.95 -12.10 -4.24
N SER A 28 -1.23 -10.79 -4.19
CA SER A 28 -0.20 -9.77 -3.99
C SER A 28 0.28 -9.66 -2.53
N ILE A 29 -0.50 -10.17 -1.57
CA ILE A 29 -0.17 -10.16 -0.15
C ILE A 29 0.59 -11.46 0.18
N PRO A 30 1.83 -11.39 0.69
CA PRO A 30 2.57 -12.58 1.12
C PRO A 30 1.83 -13.41 2.18
N ASP A 31 1.92 -14.73 2.08
CA ASP A 31 1.25 -15.69 2.96
C ASP A 31 1.54 -15.44 4.45
N GLU A 32 2.77 -15.03 4.78
CA GLU A 32 3.19 -14.73 6.16
C GLU A 32 2.51 -13.49 6.77
N LEU A 33 1.82 -12.68 5.96
CA LEU A 33 1.12 -11.48 6.40
C LEU A 33 -0.38 -11.70 6.59
N TYR A 34 -0.89 -12.90 6.32
CA TYR A 34 -2.28 -13.24 6.60
C TYR A 34 -2.50 -13.44 8.09
N LEU A 35 -3.56 -12.81 8.61
CA LEU A 35 -4.02 -12.98 9.97
C LEU A 35 -4.61 -14.38 10.15
N PRO A 36 -4.57 -14.93 11.39
CA PRO A 36 -5.33 -16.12 11.72
C PRO A 36 -6.81 -15.99 11.33
N GLN A 37 -7.37 -17.03 10.72
CA GLN A 37 -8.74 -17.02 10.21
C GLN A 37 -9.78 -16.71 11.30
N GLU A 38 -9.49 -17.13 12.53
CA GLU A 38 -10.31 -16.86 13.73
C GLU A 38 -10.52 -15.35 13.97
N ILE A 39 -9.53 -14.53 13.62
CA ILE A 39 -9.59 -13.06 13.76
C ILE A 39 -10.38 -12.45 12.59
N THR A 40 -10.17 -12.95 11.36
CA THR A 40 -10.81 -12.37 10.17
C THR A 40 -12.28 -12.75 10.03
N ASP A 41 -12.67 -13.94 10.48
CA ASP A 41 -14.06 -14.41 10.38
C ASP A 41 -14.98 -13.69 11.38
N ASN A 42 -14.44 -13.21 12.50
CA ASN A 42 -15.19 -12.46 13.51
C ASN A 42 -14.31 -11.41 14.20
N PRO A 43 -13.96 -10.32 13.51
CA PRO A 43 -13.10 -9.29 14.07
C PRO A 43 -13.79 -8.55 15.21
N PRO A 44 -13.04 -8.12 16.24
CA PRO A 44 -13.58 -7.22 17.26
C PRO A 44 -14.04 -5.90 16.63
N THR A 45 -14.97 -5.21 17.29
CA THR A 45 -15.43 -3.88 16.83
C THR A 45 -14.30 -2.87 16.77
N ASP A 46 -13.38 -2.94 17.73
CA ASP A 46 -12.16 -2.16 17.74
C ASP A 46 -10.96 -3.04 17.35
N VAL A 47 -10.35 -2.69 16.23
CA VAL A 47 -9.23 -3.40 15.63
C VAL A 47 -7.90 -2.66 15.80
N SER A 48 -7.86 -1.54 16.53
CA SER A 48 -6.66 -0.69 16.66
C SER A 48 -5.47 -1.41 17.29
N GLU A 49 -5.72 -2.36 18.18
CA GLU A 49 -4.69 -3.11 18.90
C GLU A 49 -4.18 -4.33 18.15
N LEU A 50 -4.90 -4.80 17.12
CA LEU A 50 -4.56 -6.03 16.41
C LEU A 50 -3.16 -6.00 15.77
N PRO A 51 -2.66 -4.90 15.18
CA PRO A 51 -1.28 -4.83 14.72
C PRO A 51 -0.24 -5.16 15.80
N ARG A 52 -0.51 -4.84 17.08
CA ARG A 52 0.39 -5.14 18.21
C ARG A 52 0.28 -6.58 18.69
N THR A 53 -0.91 -7.18 18.62
CA THR A 53 -1.20 -8.48 19.24
C THR A 53 -1.21 -9.66 18.27
N CYS A 54 -1.29 -9.42 16.96
CA CYS A 54 -1.39 -10.48 15.94
C CYS A 54 -0.09 -11.27 15.72
N GLY A 55 1.06 -10.76 16.18
CA GLY A 55 2.35 -11.44 16.07
C GLY A 55 3.07 -11.31 14.73
N ILE A 56 2.55 -10.54 13.77
CA ILE A 56 3.16 -10.34 12.44
C ILE A 56 4.28 -9.28 12.47
N LEU A 57 4.11 -8.24 13.28
CA LEU A 57 5.05 -7.12 13.39
C LEU A 57 6.10 -7.40 14.46
N THR A 58 7.37 -7.12 14.16
CA THR A 58 8.44 -7.12 15.16
C THR A 58 8.35 -5.88 16.06
N PRO A 59 9.03 -5.85 17.22
CA PRO A 59 9.08 -4.65 18.06
C PRO A 59 9.60 -3.41 17.34
N GLU A 60 10.60 -3.56 16.48
CA GLU A 60 11.13 -2.48 15.64
C GLU A 60 10.11 -2.01 14.60
N GLU A 61 9.40 -2.94 13.94
CA GLU A 61 8.35 -2.58 12.97
C GLU A 61 7.16 -1.86 13.63
N LEU A 62 6.83 -2.22 14.87
CA LEU A 62 5.86 -1.49 15.69
C LEU A 62 6.35 -0.09 16.02
N GLU A 63 7.59 0.06 16.48
CA GLU A 63 8.21 1.36 16.78
C GLU A 63 8.18 2.30 15.56
N ILE A 64 8.65 1.82 14.41
CA ILE A 64 8.66 2.57 13.14
C ILE A 64 7.25 3.08 12.78
N THR A 65 6.21 2.28 13.04
CA THR A 65 4.84 2.57 12.59
C THR A 65 3.96 3.30 13.62
N GLU A 66 4.46 3.53 14.84
CA GLU A 66 3.68 4.13 15.93
C GLU A 66 4.31 5.39 16.53
N ASN A 67 5.64 5.50 16.52
CA ASN A 67 6.36 6.56 17.22
C ASN A 67 6.80 7.74 16.34
N TYR A 68 6.47 7.70 15.05
CA TYR A 68 6.87 8.70 14.08
C TYR A 68 5.69 9.19 13.26
N ASP A 69 5.69 10.48 12.94
CA ASP A 69 4.93 11.02 11.82
C ASP A 69 5.78 10.99 10.53
N ALA A 70 5.23 11.49 9.43
CA ALA A 70 5.93 11.47 8.14
C ALA A 70 7.24 12.31 8.15
N ALA A 71 7.28 13.42 8.89
CA ALA A 71 8.46 14.26 8.99
C ALA A 71 9.53 13.59 9.85
N GLY A 72 9.13 13.03 11.00
CA GLY A 72 10.01 12.26 11.87
C GLY A 72 10.61 11.03 11.17
N LEU A 73 9.83 10.33 10.34
CA LEU A 73 10.36 9.23 9.52
C LEU A 73 11.38 9.72 8.49
N ALA A 74 11.10 10.83 7.81
CA ALA A 74 12.04 11.41 6.86
C ALA A 74 13.36 11.78 7.53
N GLU A 75 13.31 12.38 8.73
CA GLU A 75 14.48 12.72 9.53
C GLU A 75 15.26 11.49 9.97
N ALA A 76 14.58 10.46 10.51
CA ALA A 76 15.22 9.22 10.94
C ALA A 76 15.91 8.47 9.78
N ILE A 77 15.29 8.45 8.59
CA ILE A 77 15.89 7.87 7.38
C ILE A 77 17.10 8.70 6.93
N ALA A 78 16.99 10.03 6.89
CA ALA A 78 18.08 10.92 6.51
C ALA A 78 19.28 10.80 7.46
N ALA A 79 19.02 10.63 8.76
CA ALA A 79 20.02 10.38 9.80
C ALA A 79 20.58 8.94 9.76
N ARG A 80 20.04 8.06 8.91
CA ARG A 80 20.39 6.63 8.80
C ARG A 80 20.14 5.84 10.09
N GLU A 81 19.19 6.29 10.91
CA GLU A 81 18.69 5.54 12.06
C GLU A 81 17.87 4.34 11.59
N TYR A 82 17.05 4.55 10.56
CA TYR A 82 16.36 3.49 9.82
C TYR A 82 16.71 3.53 8.35
N THR A 83 16.65 2.37 7.69
CA THR A 83 16.71 2.29 6.23
C THR A 83 15.33 2.51 5.64
N ALA A 84 15.24 3.08 4.44
CA ALA A 84 13.98 3.18 3.70
C ALA A 84 13.36 1.79 3.51
N VAL A 85 14.17 0.73 3.34
CA VAL A 85 13.69 -0.65 3.24
C VAL A 85 13.01 -1.12 4.53
N ALA A 86 13.60 -0.85 5.69
CA ALA A 86 12.99 -1.21 6.98
C ALA A 86 11.65 -0.51 7.16
N VAL A 87 11.58 0.78 6.85
CA VAL A 87 10.35 1.58 6.94
C VAL A 87 9.29 1.08 5.95
N ALA A 88 9.64 0.89 4.68
CA ALA A 88 8.71 0.37 3.67
C ALA A 88 8.16 -1.02 4.04
N LYS A 89 9.00 -1.90 4.60
CA LYS A 89 8.58 -3.22 5.06
C LYS A 89 7.60 -3.13 6.23
N ALA A 90 7.91 -2.34 7.25
CA ALA A 90 7.05 -2.16 8.43
C ALA A 90 5.65 -1.66 8.05
N PHE A 91 5.58 -0.62 7.20
CA PHE A 91 4.31 -0.07 6.73
C PHE A 91 3.56 -1.03 5.79
N SER A 92 4.25 -1.77 4.91
CA SER A 92 3.61 -2.76 4.04
C SER A 92 2.93 -3.87 4.85
N LYS A 93 3.60 -4.35 5.90
CA LYS A 93 3.01 -5.34 6.81
C LYS A 93 1.80 -4.81 7.55
N ARG A 94 1.90 -3.60 8.11
CA ARG A 94 0.78 -2.96 8.81
C ARG A 94 -0.40 -2.70 7.87
N ALA A 95 -0.14 -2.33 6.62
CA ALA A 95 -1.17 -2.16 5.60
C ALA A 95 -1.87 -3.49 5.25
N ALA A 96 -1.14 -4.60 5.13
CA ALA A 96 -1.73 -5.93 4.92
C ALA A 96 -2.63 -6.36 6.09
N ILE A 97 -2.22 -6.10 7.33
CA ILE A 97 -3.03 -6.35 8.53
C ILE A 97 -4.31 -5.50 8.48
N ALA A 98 -4.19 -4.19 8.26
CA ALA A 98 -5.32 -3.28 8.20
C ALA A 98 -6.30 -3.66 7.07
N HIS A 99 -5.77 -4.08 5.91
CA HIS A 99 -6.60 -4.48 4.78
C HIS A 99 -7.52 -5.65 5.10
N GLN A 100 -7.00 -6.68 5.77
CA GLN A 100 -7.78 -7.86 6.15
C GLN A 100 -8.90 -7.54 7.14
N LEU A 101 -8.78 -6.43 7.88
CA LEU A 101 -9.73 -6.01 8.91
C LEU A 101 -10.71 -4.94 8.41
N THR A 102 -10.33 -4.13 7.43
CA THR A 102 -11.10 -2.95 7.01
C THR A 102 -11.29 -2.81 5.50
N CYS A 103 -10.76 -3.73 4.68
CA CYS A 103 -10.83 -3.71 3.22
C CYS A 103 -10.32 -2.40 2.58
N CYS A 104 -9.25 -1.80 3.12
CA CYS A 104 -8.80 -0.45 2.73
C CYS A 104 -7.92 -0.36 1.45
N LEU A 105 -7.47 -1.48 0.91
CA LEU A 105 -6.58 -1.54 -0.25
C LEU A 105 -7.36 -2.02 -1.46
N THR A 106 -7.08 -1.41 -2.62
CA THR A 106 -7.53 -1.90 -3.92
C THR A 106 -6.40 -2.57 -4.71
N GLU A 107 -5.16 -2.16 -4.43
CA GLU A 107 -3.94 -2.75 -4.93
C GLU A 107 -2.87 -2.74 -3.82
N PHE A 108 -1.93 -3.70 -3.88
CA PHE A 108 -0.83 -3.82 -2.91
C PHE A 108 0.47 -4.21 -3.63
N PHE A 109 1.56 -3.46 -3.41
CA PHE A 109 2.78 -3.56 -4.22
C PHE A 109 4.07 -3.67 -3.38
N MET A 110 4.06 -4.44 -2.29
CA MET A 110 5.19 -4.50 -1.33
C MET A 110 6.57 -4.71 -1.99
N GLU A 111 6.68 -5.59 -2.98
CA GLU A 111 7.95 -5.82 -3.69
C GLU A 111 8.45 -4.58 -4.45
N ARG A 112 7.53 -3.85 -5.09
CA ARG A 112 7.84 -2.60 -5.80
C ARG A 112 8.31 -1.53 -4.81
N ALA A 113 7.60 -1.40 -3.69
CA ALA A 113 7.96 -0.47 -2.61
C ALA A 113 9.37 -0.77 -2.07
N ILE A 114 9.66 -2.04 -1.75
CA ILE A 114 10.98 -2.47 -1.25
C ILE A 114 12.07 -2.23 -2.29
N LYS A 115 11.82 -2.51 -3.58
CA LYS A 115 12.79 -2.27 -4.64
C LYS A 115 13.13 -0.78 -4.75
N GLN A 116 12.13 0.09 -4.71
CA GLN A 116 12.35 1.54 -4.74
C GLN A 116 13.10 1.99 -3.48
N ALA A 117 12.73 1.50 -2.30
CA ALA A 117 13.40 1.82 -1.04
C ALA A 117 14.90 1.44 -1.06
N LYS A 118 15.25 0.27 -1.62
CA LYS A 118 16.66 -0.14 -1.80
C LYS A 118 17.46 0.88 -2.62
N GLN A 119 16.87 1.39 -3.72
CA GLN A 119 17.53 2.40 -4.56
C GLN A 119 17.74 3.72 -3.81
N LEU A 120 16.81 4.07 -2.93
CA LEU A 120 16.90 5.27 -2.09
C LEU A 120 17.97 5.12 -1.00
N ASP A 121 18.08 3.94 -0.39
CA ASP A 121 19.16 3.63 0.57
C ASP A 121 20.53 3.68 -0.13
N GLU A 122 20.67 3.05 -1.30
CA GLU A 122 21.89 3.09 -2.11
C GLU A 122 22.28 4.52 -2.52
N TYR A 123 21.30 5.33 -2.91
CA TYR A 123 21.51 6.74 -3.23
C TYR A 123 22.03 7.51 -2.02
N LEU A 124 21.39 7.37 -0.85
CA LEU A 124 21.79 8.07 0.36
C LEU A 124 23.21 7.67 0.82
N ILE A 125 23.57 6.39 0.68
CA ILE A 125 24.92 5.89 0.97
C ILE A 125 25.94 6.53 0.02
N SER A 126 25.63 6.57 -1.28
CA SER A 126 26.60 6.98 -2.32
C SER A 126 26.78 8.49 -2.41
N ASN A 127 25.72 9.27 -2.18
CA ASN A 127 25.73 10.72 -2.36
C ASN A 127 25.88 11.48 -1.04
N GLY A 128 25.54 10.83 0.09
CA GLY A 128 25.56 11.47 1.42
C GLY A 128 24.40 12.43 1.68
N GLU A 129 23.45 12.55 0.74
CA GLU A 129 22.25 13.38 0.86
C GLU A 129 21.01 12.62 0.37
N THR A 130 19.84 13.08 0.81
CA THR A 130 18.53 12.57 0.40
C THR A 130 18.12 13.10 -0.98
N ILE A 131 17.37 12.33 -1.77
CA ILE A 131 16.81 12.79 -3.06
C ILE A 131 15.86 13.99 -2.86
N GLY A 132 15.13 14.01 -1.75
CA GLY A 132 14.14 15.03 -1.45
C GLY A 132 13.55 14.91 -0.05
N PRO A 133 12.58 15.75 0.30
CA PRO A 133 12.06 15.87 1.66
C PRO A 133 11.26 14.65 2.14
N LEU A 134 10.90 13.73 1.26
CA LEU A 134 10.15 12.51 1.57
C LEU A 134 10.97 11.24 1.27
N HIS A 135 12.30 11.36 1.21
CA HIS A 135 13.21 10.26 0.88
C HIS A 135 12.94 9.03 1.75
N GLY A 136 12.41 7.97 1.13
CA GLY A 136 12.14 6.69 1.76
C GLY A 136 10.81 6.60 2.53
N VAL A 137 10.05 7.70 2.62
CA VAL A 137 8.78 7.72 3.36
C VAL A 137 7.67 7.01 2.56
N PRO A 138 7.00 5.99 3.12
CA PRO A 138 5.90 5.30 2.46
C PRO A 138 4.64 6.17 2.36
N ILE A 139 3.95 6.12 1.22
CA ILE A 139 2.70 6.85 0.98
C ILE A 139 1.70 5.95 0.25
N SER A 140 0.52 5.76 0.84
CA SER A 140 -0.63 5.19 0.14
C SER A 140 -1.29 6.24 -0.75
N ILE A 141 -1.62 5.87 -1.98
CA ILE A 141 -2.31 6.74 -2.93
C ILE A 141 -3.75 6.27 -3.11
N LYS A 142 -4.70 7.20 -3.04
CA LYS A 142 -6.10 6.90 -3.34
C LYS A 142 -6.22 6.49 -4.82
N GLU A 143 -6.70 5.28 -5.08
CA GLU A 143 -6.70 4.56 -6.37
C GLU A 143 -7.02 5.40 -7.61
N HIS A 144 -7.92 6.39 -7.53
CA HIS A 144 -8.26 7.28 -8.65
C HIS A 144 -7.09 8.10 -9.24
N MET A 145 -5.92 8.13 -8.59
CA MET A 145 -4.74 8.79 -9.13
C MET A 145 -3.85 7.78 -9.85
N PRO A 146 -3.63 7.92 -11.16
CA PRO A 146 -2.74 7.06 -11.94
C PRO A 146 -1.35 6.89 -11.32
N ILE A 147 -0.94 5.64 -11.15
CA ILE A 147 0.45 5.22 -10.94
C ILE A 147 0.85 4.38 -12.14
N ALA A 148 1.97 4.71 -12.78
CA ALA A 148 2.47 4.00 -13.95
C ALA A 148 2.61 2.51 -13.64
N GLY A 149 2.03 1.68 -14.52
CA GLY A 149 2.08 0.23 -14.46
C GLY A 149 0.99 -0.43 -13.61
N THR A 150 0.12 0.34 -12.94
CA THR A 150 -0.95 -0.17 -12.06
C THR A 150 -2.34 0.12 -12.63
N TYR A 151 -3.39 -0.19 -11.87
CA TYR A 151 -4.76 0.12 -12.25
C TYR A 151 -5.30 1.31 -11.46
N SER A 152 -6.09 2.17 -12.10
CA SER A 152 -6.89 3.18 -11.39
C SER A 152 -8.37 3.00 -11.69
N SER A 153 -9.20 3.52 -10.80
CA SER A 153 -10.63 3.66 -11.02
C SER A 153 -11.17 4.89 -10.31
N GLN A 154 -12.34 5.37 -10.74
CA GLN A 154 -13.05 6.45 -10.07
C GLN A 154 -13.94 5.93 -8.91
N GLY A 155 -13.59 4.78 -8.32
CA GLY A 155 -14.42 4.06 -7.35
C GLY A 155 -15.53 3.21 -7.99
N TYR A 156 -15.47 2.98 -9.30
CA TYR A 156 -16.45 2.18 -10.04
C TYR A 156 -15.77 1.09 -10.85
N PHE A 157 -16.32 -0.11 -10.80
CA PHE A 157 -15.80 -1.27 -11.52
C PHE A 157 -15.70 -1.05 -13.04
N SER A 158 -16.66 -0.33 -13.62
CA SER A 158 -16.68 0.02 -15.04
C SER A 158 -15.63 1.06 -15.46
N SER A 159 -14.99 1.72 -14.49
CA SER A 159 -13.97 2.76 -14.73
C SER A 159 -12.54 2.26 -14.55
N ILE A 160 -12.35 0.97 -14.29
CA ILE A 160 -11.02 0.38 -14.12
C ILE A 160 -10.24 0.48 -15.42
N VAL A 161 -9.09 1.13 -15.37
CA VAL A 161 -8.15 1.27 -16.49
C VAL A 161 -6.73 0.97 -16.03
N LYS A 162 -5.88 0.52 -16.96
CA LYS A 162 -4.45 0.35 -16.70
C LYS A 162 -3.73 1.64 -17.06
N ASP A 163 -2.92 2.17 -16.16
CA ASP A 163 -2.23 3.43 -16.36
C ASP A 163 -0.80 3.21 -16.87
N GLU A 164 -0.45 3.89 -17.96
CA GLU A 164 0.91 3.87 -18.51
C GLU A 164 1.81 4.92 -17.86
N LYS A 165 1.23 5.94 -17.22
CA LYS A 165 1.95 7.13 -16.74
C LYS A 165 1.46 7.53 -15.36
N ASP A 166 2.40 7.97 -14.53
CA ASP A 166 2.11 8.61 -13.26
C ASP A 166 1.28 9.89 -13.49
N SER A 167 0.30 10.12 -12.62
CA SER A 167 -0.36 11.41 -12.47
C SER A 167 0.64 12.49 -12.02
N GLN A 168 0.27 13.77 -12.16
CA GLN A 168 1.16 14.86 -11.76
C GLN A 168 1.51 14.80 -10.26
N MET A 169 0.55 14.41 -9.41
CA MET A 169 0.78 14.28 -7.97
C MET A 169 1.78 13.17 -7.66
N VAL A 170 1.61 11.99 -8.27
CA VAL A 170 2.52 10.85 -8.08
C VAL A 170 3.95 11.20 -8.56
N LYS A 171 4.09 11.95 -9.65
CA LYS A 171 5.40 12.44 -10.10
C LYS A 171 6.08 13.35 -9.08
N ILE A 172 5.33 14.27 -8.48
CA ILE A 172 5.84 15.19 -7.45
C ILE A 172 6.31 14.39 -6.22
N LEU A 173 5.48 13.46 -5.74
CA LEU A 173 5.82 12.62 -4.60
C LEU A 173 7.04 11.73 -4.87
N ARG A 174 7.12 11.15 -6.08
CA ARG A 174 8.29 10.36 -6.51
C ARG A 174 9.56 11.20 -6.56
N ALA A 175 9.47 12.42 -7.10
CA ALA A 175 10.60 13.36 -7.14
C ALA A 175 11.02 13.83 -5.74
N ALA A 176 10.09 13.89 -4.79
CA ALA A 176 10.39 14.15 -3.39
C ALA A 176 11.01 12.94 -2.65
N GLY A 177 11.09 11.77 -3.29
CA GLY A 177 11.70 10.55 -2.74
C GLY A 177 10.72 9.61 -2.04
N ALA A 178 9.40 9.83 -2.14
CA ALA A 178 8.40 8.97 -1.50
C ALA A 178 8.33 7.58 -2.13
N VAL A 179 7.97 6.58 -1.33
CA VAL A 179 7.82 5.17 -1.72
C VAL A 179 6.33 4.79 -1.81
N PHE A 180 5.95 4.04 -2.84
CA PHE A 180 4.58 3.54 -3.06
C PHE A 180 4.55 2.02 -3.12
#